data_AF-A0A183NIH4-F1
#
_entry.id   AF-A0A183NIH4-F1
#
_cell.length_a   1.000
_cell.length_b   1.000
_cell.length_c   1.000
_cell.angle_alpha   90.00
_cell.angle_beta   90.00
_cell.angle_gamma   90.00
#
_symmetry.space_group_name_H-M   'P 1'
#
loop_
_entity.id
_entity.type
_entity.pdbx_description
1 polymer ?
#
loop_
_entity_poly.entity_id
_entity_poly.type
_entity_poly.pdbx_seq_one_letter_code
_entity_poly.pdbx_strand_id
1 'polypeptide(L)'
;MSFVPNFPPSLLQRIKSDDAGDEKKRSKDDYRKMKELEEARKLAVMPAMKDEEGRDINPHIPQYIMQAPWYYGALHPTLRHQRIQDEKKREDTSGKMKGSNALNVWYKRGLPQIKQKVTFYRDGACENCGSMSHKRKDCLERPRKVGVLYHK
;
A
#
# COMPACT_ATOMS: atom_id res chain seq x y z
N MET A 1 -22.14 -5.40 17.00
CA MET A 1 -21.91 -5.03 15.60
C MET A 1 -22.70 -5.91 14.69
N SER A 2 -23.86 -5.45 14.24
CA SER A 2 -24.62 -6.13 13.20
C SER A 2 -24.32 -5.49 11.85
N PHE A 3 -23.88 -6.28 10.88
CA PHE A 3 -23.71 -5.80 9.52
C PHE A 3 -25.08 -5.63 8.83
N VAL A 4 -25.25 -4.51 8.14
CA VAL A 4 -26.41 -4.25 7.28
C VAL A 4 -25.87 -3.89 5.90
N PRO A 5 -26.19 -4.68 4.86
CA PRO A 5 -25.81 -4.33 3.50
C PRO A 5 -26.35 -2.95 3.12
N ASN A 6 -25.50 -2.11 2.55
CA ASN A 6 -25.89 -0.80 2.02
C ASN A 6 -26.13 -0.96 0.52
N PHE A 7 -27.38 -0.89 0.08
CA PHE A 7 -27.74 -1.01 -1.33
C PHE A 7 -27.95 0.36 -1.99
N PRO A 8 -27.67 0.51 -3.29
CA PRO A 8 -27.94 1.76 -3.99
C PRO A 8 -29.46 2.03 -4.02
N PRO A 9 -29.87 3.31 -3.94
CA PRO A 9 -31.29 3.68 -3.93
C PRO A 9 -32.08 3.14 -5.12
N SER A 10 -31.44 3.04 -6.29
CA SER A 10 -32.04 2.49 -7.52
C SER A 10 -32.38 0.99 -7.40
N LEU A 11 -31.55 0.23 -6.70
CA LEU A 11 -31.78 -1.21 -6.47
C LEU A 11 -32.84 -1.42 -5.39
N LEU A 12 -32.84 -0.60 -4.34
CA LEU A 12 -33.90 -0.61 -3.33
C LEU A 12 -35.27 -0.30 -3.95
N GLN A 13 -35.33 0.63 -4.90
CA GLN A 13 -36.57 0.96 -5.61
C GLN A 13 -37.08 -0.18 -6.49
N ARG A 14 -36.17 -0.96 -7.10
CA ARG A 14 -36.52 -2.15 -7.90
C ARG A 14 -36.97 -3.33 -7.02
N ILE A 15 -36.25 -3.62 -5.94
CA ILE A 15 -36.66 -4.66 -4.98
C ILE A 15 -38.05 -4.34 -4.42
N LYS A 16 -38.31 -3.06 -4.12
CA LYS A 16 -39.61 -2.61 -3.64
C LYS A 16 -40.74 -2.75 -4.67
N SER A 17 -40.44 -2.69 -5.97
CA SER A 17 -41.45 -2.91 -7.03
C SER A 17 -41.72 -4.39 -7.29
N ASP A 18 -40.73 -5.25 -7.09
CA ASP A 18 -40.81 -6.68 -7.40
C ASP A 18 -41.39 -7.52 -6.25
N ASP A 19 -41.26 -7.06 -4.99
CA ASP A 19 -41.72 -7.76 -3.79
C ASP A 19 -42.97 -7.09 -3.17
N ALA A 20 -44.15 -7.45 -3.65
CA ALA A 20 -45.43 -6.95 -3.14
C ALA A 20 -45.94 -7.70 -1.88
N GLY A 21 -45.03 -8.37 -1.13
CA GLY A 21 -45.38 -9.26 -0.03
C GLY A 21 -44.43 -9.18 1.16
N ASP A 22 -44.88 -8.49 2.22
CA ASP A 22 -44.33 -8.59 3.58
C ASP A 22 -42.94 -7.95 3.79
N GLU A 23 -42.82 -6.64 3.52
CA GLU A 23 -41.83 -5.79 4.19
C GLU A 23 -42.10 -5.81 5.71
N LYS A 24 -41.57 -6.82 6.43
CA LYS A 24 -41.45 -6.73 7.89
C LYS A 24 -40.50 -5.60 8.20
N LYS A 25 -41.04 -4.38 8.35
CA LYS A 25 -40.36 -3.26 9.00
C LYS A 25 -39.76 -3.82 10.27
N ARG A 26 -38.42 -3.83 10.37
CA ARG A 26 -37.70 -4.40 11.52
C ARG A 26 -38.40 -3.98 12.80
N SER A 27 -38.86 -4.96 13.57
CA SER A 27 -39.62 -4.69 14.78
C SER A 27 -38.74 -3.92 15.76
N LYS A 28 -39.34 -3.13 16.65
CA LYS A 28 -38.63 -2.50 17.78
C LYS A 28 -37.83 -3.52 18.60
N ASP A 29 -38.31 -4.76 18.65
CA ASP A 29 -37.64 -5.87 19.33
C ASP A 29 -36.40 -6.35 18.58
N ASP A 30 -36.40 -6.28 17.24
CA ASP A 30 -35.21 -6.62 16.45
C ASP A 30 -34.12 -5.57 16.65
N TYR A 31 -34.48 -4.28 16.75
CA TYR A 31 -33.53 -3.21 17.07
C TYR A 31 -32.90 -3.39 18.46
N ARG A 32 -33.69 -3.78 19.46
CA ARG A 32 -33.19 -4.08 20.82
C ARG A 32 -32.21 -5.25 20.80
N LYS A 33 -32.59 -6.37 20.18
CA LYS A 33 -31.74 -7.55 20.05
C LYS A 33 -30.42 -7.23 19.34
N MET A 34 -30.45 -6.43 18.28
CA MET A 34 -29.23 -6.05 17.55
C MET A 34 -28.27 -5.22 18.40
N LYS A 35 -28.81 -4.32 19.24
CA LYS A 35 -28.02 -3.52 20.18
C LYS A 35 -27.44 -4.37 21.31
N GLU A 36 -28.22 -5.28 21.88
CA GLU A 36 -27.76 -6.21 22.93
C GLU A 36 -26.66 -7.14 22.41
N LEU A 37 -26.81 -7.68 21.19
CA LEU A 37 -25.77 -8.45 20.53
C LEU A 37 -24.51 -7.63 20.26
N GLU A 38 -24.64 -6.32 20.04
CA GLU A 38 -23.51 -5.43 19.89
C GLU A 38 -22.76 -5.17 21.17
N GLU A 39 -23.48 -4.91 22.26
CA GLU A 39 -22.89 -4.72 23.59
C GLU A 39 -22.23 -6.01 24.08
N ALA A 40 -22.86 -7.17 23.88
CA ALA A 40 -22.28 -8.48 24.21
C ALA A 40 -20.99 -8.77 23.41
N ARG A 41 -20.94 -8.41 22.12
CA ARG A 41 -19.71 -8.52 21.31
C ARG A 41 -18.62 -7.56 21.78
N LYS A 42 -19.00 -6.33 22.15
CA LYS A 42 -18.07 -5.32 22.69
C LYS A 42 -17.48 -5.73 24.04
N LEU A 43 -18.22 -6.51 24.82
CA LEU A 43 -17.79 -7.07 26.10
C LEU A 43 -17.10 -8.45 25.96
N ALA A 44 -16.79 -8.89 24.73
CA ALA A 44 -16.16 -10.18 24.43
C ALA A 44 -16.94 -11.44 24.89
N VAL A 45 -18.23 -11.31 25.19
CA VAL A 45 -19.12 -12.43 25.58
C VAL A 45 -19.55 -13.24 24.36
N MET A 46 -19.63 -12.59 23.19
CA MET A 46 -20.02 -13.22 21.93
C MET A 46 -18.85 -13.21 20.92
N PRO A 47 -18.74 -14.25 20.08
CA PRO A 47 -17.69 -14.33 19.07
C PRO A 47 -17.78 -13.17 18.07
N ALA A 48 -16.60 -12.76 17.60
CA ALA A 48 -16.43 -11.71 16.62
C ALA A 48 -17.03 -12.11 15.27
N MET A 49 -17.39 -11.11 14.47
CA MET A 49 -17.87 -11.32 13.10
C MET A 49 -16.67 -11.59 12.20
N LYS A 50 -16.70 -12.64 11.39
CA LYS A 50 -15.63 -12.97 10.44
C LYS A 50 -15.85 -12.27 9.10
N ASP A 51 -14.79 -11.75 8.52
CA ASP A 51 -14.77 -11.22 7.15
C ASP A 51 -14.71 -12.37 6.11
N GLU A 52 -14.88 -12.03 4.83
CA GLU A 52 -14.78 -12.96 3.69
C GLU A 52 -13.43 -13.69 3.61
N GLU A 53 -12.38 -13.10 4.19
CA GLU A 53 -11.02 -13.66 4.24
C GLU A 53 -10.75 -14.44 5.55
N GLY A 54 -11.79 -14.67 6.36
CA GLY A 54 -11.75 -15.45 7.60
C GLY A 54 -11.11 -14.72 8.80
N ARG A 55 -10.84 -13.42 8.70
CA ARG A 55 -10.33 -12.60 9.80
C ARG A 55 -11.45 -12.06 10.66
N ASP A 56 -11.21 -12.03 11.96
CA ASP A 56 -12.15 -11.47 12.93
C ASP A 56 -12.17 -9.93 12.82
N ILE A 57 -13.37 -9.37 12.66
CA ILE A 57 -13.62 -7.93 12.68
C ILE A 57 -13.72 -7.50 14.14
N ASN A 58 -12.87 -6.55 14.53
CA ASN A 58 -12.82 -6.06 15.90
C ASN A 58 -14.18 -5.43 16.31
N PRO A 59 -14.83 -5.92 17.39
CA PRO A 59 -16.09 -5.39 17.92
C PRO A 59 -16.07 -3.96 18.46
N HIS A 60 -14.94 -3.25 18.38
CA HIS A 60 -14.79 -1.85 18.79
C HIS A 60 -14.72 -0.87 17.59
N ILE A 61 -14.71 -1.35 16.35
CA ILE A 61 -14.73 -0.51 15.14
C ILE A 61 -16.09 0.17 14.99
N PRO A 62 -16.21 1.51 15.04
CA PRO A 62 -17.50 2.18 14.89
C PRO A 62 -18.28 1.74 13.65
N GLN A 63 -19.61 1.69 13.75
CA GLN A 63 -20.50 1.18 12.70
C GLN A 63 -20.25 1.82 11.32
N TYR A 64 -19.99 3.12 11.27
CA TYR A 64 -19.75 3.85 10.01
C TYR A 64 -18.44 3.46 9.30
N ILE A 65 -17.44 2.94 10.02
CA ILE A 65 -16.19 2.45 9.43
C ILE A 65 -16.39 1.03 8.92
N MET A 66 -17.11 0.20 9.68
CA MET A 66 -17.41 -1.20 9.36
C MET A 66 -18.35 -1.33 8.16
N GLN A 67 -19.34 -0.45 8.03
CA GLN A 67 -20.33 -0.53 6.95
C GLN A 67 -19.70 -0.10 5.62
N ALA A 68 -19.62 -1.03 4.67
CA ALA A 68 -19.17 -0.73 3.32
C ALA A 68 -20.18 0.20 2.61
N PRO A 69 -19.70 1.24 1.90
CA PRO A 69 -20.55 2.09 1.08
C PRO A 69 -21.25 1.31 -0.04
N TRP A 70 -22.41 1.79 -0.49
CA TRP A 70 -23.23 1.11 -1.51
C TRP A 70 -22.50 0.85 -2.83
N TYR A 71 -21.57 1.72 -3.23
CA TYR A 71 -20.80 1.58 -4.46
C TYR A 71 -19.71 0.50 -4.37
N TYR A 72 -19.41 0.02 -3.17
CA TYR A 72 -18.40 -1.03 -2.96
C TYR A 72 -18.98 -2.43 -3.23
N GLY A 73 -20.30 -2.60 -3.16
CA GLY A 73 -20.97 -3.86 -3.50
C GLY A 73 -20.73 -5.02 -2.52
N ALA A 74 -20.29 -4.76 -1.29
CA ALA A 74 -20.08 -5.82 -0.30
C ALA A 74 -21.42 -6.35 0.24
N LEU A 75 -21.63 -7.66 0.06
CA LEU A 75 -22.77 -8.41 0.61
C LEU A 75 -22.46 -8.99 1.99
N HIS A 76 -21.18 -9.10 2.32
CA HIS A 76 -20.70 -9.60 3.60
C HIS A 76 -20.03 -8.48 4.42
N PRO A 77 -19.89 -8.67 5.73
CA PRO A 77 -19.10 -7.77 6.56
C PRO A 77 -17.64 -7.80 6.08
N THR A 78 -17.14 -6.68 5.55
CA THR A 78 -15.74 -6.57 5.13
C THR A 78 -15.14 -5.28 5.64
N LEU A 79 -13.82 -5.30 5.84
CA LEU A 79 -13.01 -4.10 6.05
C LEU A 79 -12.10 -3.83 4.83
N ARG A 80 -12.44 -4.43 3.67
CA ARG A 80 -11.63 -4.31 2.45
C ARG A 80 -11.73 -2.91 1.84
N HIS A 81 -12.86 -2.22 2.00
CA HIS A 81 -13.04 -0.84 1.55
C HIS A 81 -12.12 0.15 2.28
N GLN A 82 -11.67 -0.17 3.50
CA GLN A 82 -10.72 0.65 4.26
C GLN A 82 -9.26 0.39 3.89
N ARG A 83 -8.97 -0.66 3.12
CA ARG A 83 -7.61 -0.97 2.68
C ARG A 83 -7.22 -0.11 1.48
N ILE A 84 -5.91 0.03 1.29
CA ILE A 84 -5.33 0.58 0.07
C ILE A 84 -5.83 -0.28 -1.10
N GLN A 85 -6.59 0.33 -2.01
CA GLN A 85 -7.19 -0.36 -3.17
C GLN A 85 -6.13 -0.68 -4.24
N ASP A 86 -5.11 0.17 -4.36
CA ASP A 86 -3.97 -0.06 -5.23
C ASP A 86 -3.13 -1.23 -4.72
N GLU A 87 -3.25 -2.39 -5.37
CA GLU A 87 -2.51 -3.61 -5.01
C GLU A 87 -0.99 -3.38 -4.98
N LYS A 88 -0.47 -2.63 -5.96
CA LYS A 88 0.96 -2.27 -6.03
C LYS A 88 1.41 -1.51 -4.78
N LYS A 89 0.67 -0.46 -4.40
CA LYS A 89 0.99 0.34 -3.20
C LYS A 89 0.82 -0.49 -1.92
N ARG A 90 -0.13 -1.41 -1.89
CA ARG A 90 -0.34 -2.33 -0.77
C ARG A 90 0.84 -3.29 -0.62
N GLU A 91 1.37 -3.82 -1.71
CA GLU A 91 2.59 -4.63 -1.70
C GLU A 91 3.81 -3.83 -1.26
N ASP A 92 3.98 -2.62 -1.80
CA ASP A 92 5.07 -1.70 -1.45
C ASP A 92 5.07 -1.37 0.05
N THR A 93 3.89 -1.08 0.63
CA THR A 93 3.72 -0.71 2.05
C THR A 93 3.71 -1.92 3.00
N SER A 94 3.41 -3.12 2.51
CA SER A 94 3.35 -4.34 3.33
C SER A 94 4.71 -4.83 3.83
N GLY A 95 5.81 -4.17 3.45
CA GLY A 95 7.17 -4.55 3.82
C GLY A 95 7.65 -5.86 3.18
N LYS A 96 6.83 -6.52 2.34
CA LYS A 96 7.19 -7.71 1.56
C LYS A 96 7.97 -7.40 0.28
N MET A 97 8.27 -6.14 0.00
CA MET A 97 9.01 -5.69 -1.18
C MET A 97 10.33 -6.46 -1.34
N LYS A 98 10.35 -7.46 -2.22
CA LYS A 98 11.57 -8.04 -2.80
C LYS A 98 12.05 -7.12 -3.93
N GLY A 99 12.77 -6.06 -3.57
CA GLY A 99 13.70 -5.39 -4.48
C GLY A 99 13.19 -4.13 -5.19
N SER A 100 13.93 -3.04 -4.93
CA SER A 100 14.36 -1.91 -5.79
C SER A 100 14.43 -0.61 -4.97
N ASN A 101 13.54 -0.46 -3.98
CA ASN A 101 13.66 0.48 -2.84
C ASN A 101 13.83 -0.26 -1.50
N ALA A 102 14.24 -1.53 -1.56
CA ALA A 102 14.53 -2.31 -0.36
C ALA A 102 15.61 -1.58 0.44
N LEU A 103 15.51 -1.62 1.77
CA LEU A 103 16.39 -0.94 2.75
C LEU A 103 17.91 -1.05 2.47
N ASN A 104 18.33 -1.96 1.59
CA ASN A 104 19.71 -2.26 1.23
C ASN A 104 20.12 -1.87 -0.22
N VAL A 105 19.26 -1.20 -1.00
CA VAL A 105 19.63 -0.68 -2.33
C VAL A 105 20.08 0.76 -2.16
N TRP A 106 21.40 0.98 -2.25
CA TRP A 106 22.02 2.30 -2.17
C TRP A 106 22.87 2.56 -3.41
N TYR A 107 23.16 3.83 -3.70
CA TYR A 107 24.10 4.17 -4.77
C TYR A 107 25.49 3.55 -4.47
N LYS A 108 26.14 3.00 -5.50
CA LYS A 108 27.49 2.44 -5.36
C LYS A 108 28.44 3.58 -4.97
N ARG A 109 28.94 3.54 -3.73
CA ARG A 109 29.94 4.49 -3.23
C ARG A 109 31.34 3.96 -3.50
N GLY A 110 32.28 4.88 -3.67
CA GLY A 110 33.69 4.57 -3.92
C GLY A 110 34.03 4.41 -5.40
N LEU A 111 35.32 4.27 -5.68
CA LEU A 111 35.81 4.04 -7.03
C LEU A 111 35.39 2.64 -7.49
N PRO A 112 34.95 2.49 -8.76
CA PRO A 112 34.70 1.17 -9.31
C PRO A 112 35.98 0.35 -9.22
N GLN A 113 35.91 -0.86 -8.64
CA GLN A 113 37.03 -1.78 -8.62
C GLN A 113 37.25 -2.31 -10.05
N ILE A 114 38.11 -1.63 -10.80
CA ILE A 114 38.50 -2.07 -12.14
C ILE A 114 39.56 -3.17 -11.96
N LYS A 115 39.29 -4.36 -12.50
CA LYS A 115 40.21 -5.52 -12.43
C LYS A 115 41.56 -5.25 -13.14
N GLN A 116 41.55 -4.40 -14.16
CA GLN A 116 42.73 -4.02 -14.93
C GLN A 116 43.05 -2.54 -14.71
N LYS A 117 44.20 -2.26 -14.09
CA LYS A 117 44.70 -0.89 -13.95
C LYS A 117 45.26 -0.44 -15.29
N VAL A 118 44.80 0.72 -15.74
CA VAL A 118 45.18 1.32 -17.02
C VAL A 118 46.15 2.46 -16.71
N THR A 119 47.32 2.44 -17.32
CA THR A 119 48.37 3.44 -17.10
C THR A 119 48.43 4.50 -18.20
N PHE A 120 47.79 4.26 -19.34
CA PHE A 120 47.76 5.18 -20.48
C PHE A 120 46.46 6.00 -20.51
N TYR A 121 46.57 7.22 -21.04
CA TYR A 121 45.42 8.08 -21.30
C TYR A 121 44.52 7.51 -22.40
N ARG A 122 43.20 7.67 -22.26
CA ARG A 122 42.20 7.28 -23.26
C ARG A 122 41.47 8.51 -23.76
N ASP A 123 41.15 8.53 -25.05
CA ASP A 123 40.41 9.63 -25.64
C ASP A 123 39.02 9.78 -24.99
N GLY A 124 38.69 11.02 -24.62
CA GLY A 124 37.47 11.35 -23.88
C GLY A 124 37.56 11.18 -22.36
N ALA A 125 38.71 10.78 -21.80
CA ALA A 125 38.95 10.79 -20.36
C ALA A 125 39.16 12.21 -19.82
N CYS A 126 39.06 12.35 -18.50
CA CYS A 126 39.41 13.58 -17.81
C CYS A 126 40.90 13.91 -17.99
N GLU A 127 41.20 15.08 -18.56
CA GLU A 127 42.57 15.55 -18.79
C GLU A 127 43.42 15.64 -17.50
N ASN A 128 42.77 15.88 -16.34
CA ASN A 128 43.45 16.00 -15.06
C ASN A 128 43.76 14.63 -14.44
N CYS A 129 42.76 13.75 -14.28
CA CYS A 129 42.90 12.48 -13.54
C CYS A 129 42.94 11.21 -14.40
N GLY A 130 42.47 11.25 -15.65
CA GLY A 130 42.36 10.10 -16.54
C GLY A 130 41.10 9.25 -16.36
N SER A 131 40.14 9.65 -15.52
CA SER A 131 38.85 8.94 -15.40
C SER A 131 37.92 9.24 -16.57
N MET A 132 37.18 8.23 -17.05
CA MET A 132 36.13 8.39 -18.07
C MET A 132 34.79 8.88 -17.50
N SER A 133 34.64 8.98 -16.17
CA SER A 133 33.34 9.24 -15.54
C SER A 133 32.93 10.71 -15.49
N HIS A 134 33.87 11.63 -15.70
CA HIS A 134 33.64 13.07 -15.55
C HIS A 134 34.60 13.89 -16.42
N LYS A 135 34.29 15.17 -16.59
CA LYS A 135 35.13 16.14 -17.32
C LYS A 135 36.12 16.82 -16.38
N ARG A 136 37.13 17.51 -16.92
CA ARG A 136 38.14 18.24 -16.15
C ARG A 136 37.56 19.21 -15.11
N LYS A 137 36.45 19.89 -15.43
CA LYS A 137 35.81 20.86 -14.53
C LYS A 137 35.20 20.21 -13.28
N ASP A 138 34.71 18.98 -13.42
CA ASP A 138 34.04 18.23 -12.36
C ASP A 138 34.99 17.19 -11.73
N CYS A 139 36.30 17.45 -11.82
CA CYS A 139 37.31 16.54 -11.32
C CYS A 139 37.41 16.59 -9.80
N LEU A 140 37.35 15.43 -9.17
CA LEU A 140 37.47 15.28 -7.72
C LEU A 140 38.93 15.29 -7.25
N GLU A 141 39.88 15.11 -8.17
CA GLU A 141 41.31 15.18 -7.90
C GLU A 141 41.81 16.62 -7.98
N ARG A 142 42.82 16.94 -7.16
CA ARG A 142 43.45 18.26 -7.14
C ARG A 142 43.92 18.67 -8.55
N PRO A 143 43.65 19.91 -9.01
CA PRO A 143 44.11 20.36 -10.31
C PRO A 143 45.64 20.26 -10.46
N ARG A 144 46.12 19.41 -11.37
CA ARG A 144 47.53 19.25 -11.65
C ARG A 144 48.03 20.30 -12.64
N LYS A 145 49.28 20.74 -12.46
CA LYS A 145 49.97 21.65 -13.41
C LYS A 145 50.17 20.97 -14.77
N VAL A 146 50.60 19.71 -14.75
CA VAL A 146 50.65 18.83 -15.92
C VAL A 146 49.67 17.69 -15.66
N GLY A 147 48.60 17.63 -16.46
CA GLY A 147 47.58 16.59 -16.38
C GLY A 147 48.03 15.28 -17.05
N VAL A 148 47.20 14.24 -16.93
CA VAL A 148 47.49 12.90 -17.49
C VAL A 148 47.54 12.92 -19.01
N LEU A 149 46.76 13.78 -19.66
CA LEU A 149 46.77 13.92 -21.13
C LEU A 149 48.17 14.23 -21.68
N TYR A 150 48.96 15.01 -20.94
CA TYR A 150 50.29 15.46 -21.37
C TYR A 150 51.43 14.68 -20.72
N HIS A 151 51.12 13.81 -19.76
CA HIS A 151 52.10 12.97 -19.09
C HIS A 151 52.23 11.67 -19.90
N LYS A 152 53.27 11.61 -20.74
CA LYS A 152 53.68 10.37 -21.41
C LYS A 152 54.23 9.37 -20.40
#